data_AF-A0A2D6JFE3-F1
#
_entry.id   AF-A0A2D6JFE3-F1
#
_cell.length_a   1.000
_cell.length_b   1.000
_cell.length_c   1.000
_cell.angle_alpha   90.00
_cell.angle_beta   90.00
_cell.angle_gamma   90.00
#
_symmetry.space_group_name_H-M   'P 1'
#
loop_
_entity.id
_entity.type
_entity.pdbx_description
1 polymer ?
#
loop_
_entity_poly.entity_id
_entity_poly.type
_entity_poly.pdbx_seq_one_letter_code
_entity_poly.pdbx_strand_id
1 'polypeptide(L)'
;MSTDNWQRTILDAKLKLKQKDFDAAEALLLPATKSNNVSLQASAKRVLAELKGFQDDMRSALEILMSLPSEELEVSDFVKQLELCRKLNDDKVLNEVLAEFEQYTKTTLKDDHQKISTAFAILEEHIRLGNVEKSKDYFESLTEKYRDLGVYDNHFVSTRGYPFLYSFLLLAKSYFDAFSLQDFKPWLDQFSSSLDDFGKTELASFVKNELKD
;
A
#
# COMPACT_ATOMS: atom_id res chain seq x y z
N MET A 1 5.30 28.98 -20.92
CA MET A 1 6.34 28.15 -20.29
C MET A 1 6.47 26.88 -21.11
N SER A 2 7.64 26.59 -21.70
CA SER A 2 7.85 25.32 -22.40
C SER A 2 7.77 24.15 -21.40
N THR A 3 7.30 23.01 -21.88
CA THR A 3 7.10 21.76 -21.15
C THR A 3 8.36 21.25 -20.43
N ASP A 4 9.55 21.73 -20.78
CA ASP A 4 10.83 21.26 -20.24
C ASP A 4 11.25 21.92 -18.91
N ASN A 5 10.58 23.00 -18.47
CA ASN A 5 11.06 23.77 -17.32
C ASN A 5 10.49 23.31 -15.96
N TRP A 6 9.38 22.58 -15.95
CA TRP A 6 8.71 22.24 -14.68
C TRP A 6 9.34 21.03 -13.97
N GLN A 7 9.84 20.05 -14.73
CA GLN A 7 10.56 18.91 -14.17
C GLN A 7 11.81 19.38 -13.41
N ARG A 8 12.49 20.41 -13.95
CA ARG A 8 13.59 21.08 -13.28
C ARG A 8 13.16 21.71 -11.96
N THR A 9 12.02 22.40 -11.91
CA THR A 9 11.48 22.95 -10.65
C THR A 9 11.29 21.86 -9.59
N ILE A 10 10.73 20.71 -9.97
CA ILE A 10 10.54 19.57 -9.05
C ILE A 10 11.88 18.99 -8.59
N LEU A 11 12.85 18.85 -9.49
CA LEU A 11 14.19 18.35 -9.16
C LEU A 11 14.94 19.31 -8.23
N ASP A 12 14.90 20.60 -8.50
CA ASP A 12 15.53 21.64 -7.67
C ASP A 12 14.92 21.64 -6.27
N ALA A 13 13.59 21.55 -6.15
CA ALA A 13 12.91 21.44 -4.86
C ALA A 13 13.32 20.18 -4.08
N LYS A 14 13.41 19.02 -4.73
CA LYS A 14 13.91 17.78 -4.11
C LYS A 14 15.37 17.92 -3.65
N LEU A 15 16.20 18.64 -4.41
CA LEU A 15 17.58 18.91 -4.03
C LEU A 15 17.65 19.78 -2.76
N LYS A 16 16.79 20.80 -2.67
CA LYS A 16 16.64 21.64 -1.48
C LYS A 16 16.17 20.86 -0.26
N LEU A 17 15.22 19.95 -0.43
CA LEU A 17 14.81 19.03 0.65
C LEU A 17 15.98 18.19 1.18
N LYS A 18 16.79 17.61 0.29
CA LYS A 18 17.99 16.85 0.70
C LYS A 18 19.02 17.69 1.45
N GLN A 19 19.09 18.98 1.13
CA GLN A 19 19.95 19.96 1.82
C GLN A 19 19.33 20.47 3.13
N LYS A 20 18.10 20.05 3.47
CA LYS A 20 17.29 20.56 4.59
C LYS A 20 16.99 22.07 4.50
N ASP A 21 17.04 22.61 3.28
CA ASP A 21 16.66 24.00 2.96
C ASP A 21 15.16 24.02 2.66
N PHE A 22 14.35 23.85 3.71
CA PHE A 22 12.89 23.67 3.59
C PHE A 22 12.19 24.92 3.06
N ASP A 23 12.63 26.12 3.46
CA ASP A 23 12.05 27.37 2.98
C ASP A 23 12.26 27.55 1.47
N ALA A 24 13.46 27.25 0.96
CA ALA A 24 13.71 27.32 -0.47
C ALA A 24 12.95 26.23 -1.24
N ALA A 25 12.83 25.02 -0.68
CA ALA A 25 12.02 23.96 -1.27
C ALA A 25 10.55 24.38 -1.36
N GLU A 26 9.97 24.92 -0.28
CA GLU A 26 8.58 25.36 -0.24
C GLU A 26 8.32 26.52 -1.21
N ALA A 27 9.22 27.49 -1.29
CA ALA A 27 9.12 28.62 -2.22
C ALA A 27 9.08 28.18 -3.69
N LEU A 28 9.75 27.09 -4.05
CA LEU A 28 9.69 26.49 -5.39
C LEU A 28 8.38 25.72 -5.63
N LEU A 29 7.85 25.06 -4.60
CA LEU A 29 6.70 24.16 -4.71
C LEU A 29 5.36 24.90 -4.67
N LEU A 30 5.18 25.92 -3.82
CA LEU A 30 3.90 26.61 -3.65
C LEU A 30 3.32 27.24 -4.93
N PRO A 31 4.11 27.85 -5.83
CA PRO A 31 3.60 28.30 -7.12
C PRO A 31 3.22 27.12 -8.03
N ALA A 32 4.00 26.03 -7.98
CA ALA A 32 3.80 24.86 -8.81
C ALA A 32 2.54 24.06 -8.43
N THR A 33 2.16 24.02 -7.15
CA THR A 33 0.89 23.41 -6.70
C THR A 33 -0.36 24.17 -7.18
N LYS A 34 -0.20 25.40 -7.68
CA LYS A 34 -1.27 26.23 -8.25
C LYS A 34 -1.20 26.32 -9.77
N SER A 35 -0.37 25.52 -10.42
CA SER A 35 -0.25 25.52 -11.88
C SER A 35 -1.48 24.93 -12.56
N ASN A 36 -1.80 25.41 -13.76
CA ASN A 36 -2.81 24.81 -14.63
C ASN A 36 -2.33 23.49 -15.28
N ASN A 37 -1.05 23.15 -15.15
CA ASN A 37 -0.53 21.85 -15.56
C ASN A 37 -0.77 20.85 -14.43
N VAL A 38 -1.70 19.92 -14.65
CA VAL A 38 -2.16 18.93 -13.66
C VAL A 38 -1.01 18.04 -13.18
N SER A 39 -0.17 17.53 -14.08
CA SER A 39 0.96 16.67 -13.71
C SER A 39 2.05 17.40 -12.93
N LEU A 40 2.32 18.68 -13.25
CA LEU A 40 3.19 19.54 -12.44
C LEU A 40 2.57 19.78 -11.06
N GLN A 41 1.29 20.13 -11.00
CA GLN A 41 0.58 20.34 -9.75
C GLN A 41 0.65 19.11 -8.85
N ALA A 42 0.35 17.91 -9.38
CA ALA A 42 0.42 16.65 -8.66
C ALA A 42 1.85 16.35 -8.18
N SER A 43 2.85 16.48 -9.05
CA SER A 43 4.26 16.30 -8.70
C SER A 43 4.72 17.26 -7.60
N ALA A 44 4.32 18.52 -7.67
CA ALA A 44 4.65 19.52 -6.67
C ALA A 44 3.97 19.21 -5.32
N LYS A 45 2.70 18.79 -5.33
CA LYS A 45 1.98 18.38 -4.12
C LYS A 45 2.64 17.19 -3.44
N ARG A 46 3.06 16.15 -4.19
CA ARG A 46 3.78 15.00 -3.62
C ARG A 46 5.07 15.40 -2.90
N VAL A 47 5.87 16.27 -3.51
CA VAL A 47 7.12 16.76 -2.90
C VAL A 47 6.83 17.70 -1.73
N LEU A 48 5.77 18.49 -1.79
CA LEU A 48 5.35 19.33 -0.67
C LEU A 48 4.85 18.49 0.51
N ALA A 49 4.15 17.39 0.28
CA ALA A 49 3.77 16.46 1.34
C ALA A 49 5.01 15.80 1.99
N GLU A 50 6.02 15.44 1.18
CA GLU A 50 7.31 14.95 1.68
C GLU A 50 8.02 16.00 2.56
N LEU A 51 8.01 17.27 2.13
CA LEU A 51 8.50 18.39 2.93
C LEU A 51 7.81 18.46 4.30
N LYS A 52 6.47 18.40 4.33
CA LYS A 52 5.70 18.41 5.58
C LYS A 52 6.03 17.22 6.48
N GLY A 53 6.25 16.04 5.89
CA GLY A 53 6.78 14.89 6.62
C GLY A 53 8.15 15.14 7.26
N PHE A 54 9.08 15.81 6.59
CA PHE A 54 10.37 16.21 7.20
C PHE A 54 10.22 17.24 8.32
N GLN A 55 9.14 18.01 8.32
CA GLN A 55 8.79 18.98 9.36
C GLN A 55 7.96 18.35 10.50
N ASP A 56 7.73 17.03 10.47
CA ASP A 56 6.84 16.30 11.39
C ASP A 56 5.37 16.76 11.36
N ASP A 57 4.97 17.48 10.30
CA ASP A 57 3.60 17.92 10.08
C ASP A 57 2.84 16.88 9.23
N MET A 58 2.56 15.74 9.88
CA MET A 58 1.91 14.60 9.23
C MET A 58 0.48 14.90 8.77
N ARG A 59 -0.23 15.78 9.48
CA ARG A 59 -1.62 16.16 9.14
C ARG A 59 -1.65 16.95 7.84
N SER A 60 -0.84 18.00 7.71
CA SER A 60 -0.73 18.75 6.46
C SER A 60 -0.24 17.88 5.31
N ALA A 61 0.72 16.97 5.56
CA ALA A 61 1.19 16.03 4.55
C ALA A 61 0.05 15.18 3.98
N LEU A 62 -0.81 14.64 4.85
CA LEU A 62 -1.97 13.84 4.47
C LEU A 62 -2.98 14.65 3.67
N GLU A 63 -3.35 15.85 4.14
CA GLU A 63 -4.29 16.73 3.45
C GLU A 63 -3.81 17.10 2.05
N ILE A 64 -2.51 17.35 1.88
CA ILE A 64 -1.92 17.62 0.56
C ILE A 64 -2.07 16.41 -0.36
N LEU A 65 -1.76 15.20 0.12
CA LEU A 65 -1.87 13.98 -0.68
C LEU A 65 -3.33 13.65 -1.04
N MET A 66 -4.27 13.86 -0.13
CA MET A 66 -5.71 13.67 -0.41
C MET A 66 -6.26 14.71 -1.39
N SER A 67 -5.57 15.83 -1.59
CA SER A 67 -5.95 16.86 -2.57
C SER A 67 -5.42 16.59 -3.98
N LEU A 68 -4.73 15.47 -4.22
CA LEU A 68 -4.22 15.14 -5.54
C LEU A 68 -5.36 14.95 -6.55
N PRO A 69 -5.19 15.39 -7.81
CA PRO A 69 -6.16 15.11 -8.87
C PRO A 69 -6.33 13.60 -9.07
N SER A 70 -7.57 13.12 -9.19
CA SER A 70 -7.85 11.68 -9.23
C SER A 70 -7.27 10.99 -10.48
N GLU A 71 -7.13 11.72 -11.58
CA GLU A 71 -6.50 11.26 -12.82
C GLU A 71 -4.97 11.10 -12.71
N GLU A 72 -4.34 11.72 -11.72
CA GLU A 72 -2.91 11.63 -11.47
C GLU A 72 -2.57 10.67 -10.31
N LEU A 73 -3.56 10.15 -9.58
CA LEU A 73 -3.32 9.27 -8.42
C LEU A 73 -2.57 7.99 -8.81
N GLU A 74 -1.59 7.64 -8.00
CA GLU A 74 -0.80 6.42 -8.12
C GLU A 74 -0.96 5.55 -6.86
N VAL A 75 -0.70 4.25 -6.98
CA VAL A 75 -0.67 3.31 -5.84
C VAL A 75 0.25 3.82 -4.72
N SER A 76 1.37 4.45 -5.07
CA SER A 76 2.33 4.97 -4.08
C SER A 76 1.76 6.13 -3.24
N ASP A 77 0.79 6.88 -3.76
CA ASP A 77 0.12 7.95 -3.02
C ASP A 77 -0.82 7.36 -1.95
N PHE A 78 -1.62 6.37 -2.33
CA PHE A 78 -2.50 5.67 -1.39
C PHE A 78 -1.71 5.03 -0.26
N VAL A 79 -0.62 4.31 -0.57
CA VAL A 79 0.23 3.69 0.47
C VAL A 79 0.75 4.72 1.47
N LYS A 80 1.17 5.91 1.01
CA LYS A 80 1.59 7.00 1.90
C LYS A 80 0.44 7.58 2.71
N GLN A 81 -0.74 7.74 2.12
CA GLN A 81 -1.94 8.19 2.83
C GLN A 81 -2.29 7.20 3.95
N LEU A 82 -2.32 5.88 3.67
CA LEU A 82 -2.55 4.84 4.68
C LEU A 82 -1.50 4.92 5.81
N GLU A 83 -0.22 5.07 5.47
CA GLU A 83 0.86 5.22 6.45
C GLU A 83 0.65 6.44 7.37
N LEU A 84 0.30 7.60 6.80
CA LEU A 84 0.04 8.81 7.56
C LEU A 84 -1.21 8.67 8.43
N CYS A 85 -2.29 8.08 7.92
CA CYS A 85 -3.49 7.79 8.69
C CYS A 85 -3.18 6.90 9.91
N ARG A 86 -2.35 5.86 9.74
CA ARG A 86 -1.89 5.01 10.85
C ARG A 86 -1.10 5.80 11.90
N LYS A 87 -0.15 6.64 11.47
CA LYS A 87 0.66 7.47 12.37
C LYS A 87 -0.18 8.49 13.14
N LEU A 88 -1.21 9.04 12.50
CA LEU A 88 -2.16 9.98 13.10
C LEU A 88 -3.26 9.30 13.93
N ASN A 89 -3.37 7.97 13.87
CA ASN A 89 -4.44 7.17 14.46
C ASN A 89 -5.85 7.70 14.10
N ASP A 90 -6.03 8.09 12.84
CA ASP A 90 -7.28 8.67 12.32
C ASP A 90 -8.06 7.63 11.49
N ASP A 91 -8.78 6.77 12.19
CA ASP A 91 -9.53 5.67 11.55
C ASP A 91 -10.66 6.17 10.65
N LYS A 92 -11.18 7.38 10.88
CA LYS A 92 -12.21 7.97 10.01
C LYS A 92 -11.62 8.26 8.63
N VAL A 93 -10.52 9.03 8.59
CA VAL A 93 -9.86 9.36 7.32
C VAL A 93 -9.27 8.11 6.68
N LEU A 94 -8.78 7.15 7.47
CA LEU A 94 -8.33 5.87 6.92
C LEU A 94 -9.44 5.14 6.16
N ASN A 95 -10.66 5.06 6.71
CA ASN A 95 -11.77 4.40 6.03
C ASN A 95 -12.13 5.09 4.70
N GLU A 96 -12.02 6.43 4.63
CA GLU A 96 -12.22 7.19 3.40
C GLU A 96 -11.15 6.86 2.36
N VAL A 97 -9.87 6.88 2.76
CA VAL A 97 -8.73 6.52 1.90
C VAL A 97 -8.84 5.08 1.41
N LEU A 98 -9.24 4.15 2.27
CA LEU A 98 -9.43 2.75 1.89
C LEU A 98 -10.52 2.62 0.83
N ALA A 99 -11.70 3.20 1.04
CA ALA A 99 -12.78 3.12 0.07
C ALA A 99 -12.36 3.67 -1.32
N GLU A 100 -11.59 4.76 -1.35
CA GLU A 100 -11.05 5.30 -2.59
C GLU A 100 -10.00 4.38 -3.22
N PHE A 101 -9.12 3.78 -2.42
CA PHE A 101 -8.09 2.85 -2.90
C PHE A 101 -8.69 1.55 -3.45
N GLU A 102 -9.73 1.02 -2.80
CA GLU A 102 -10.53 -0.11 -3.29
C GLU A 102 -11.11 0.20 -4.67
N GLN A 103 -11.73 1.38 -4.81
CA GLN A 103 -12.31 1.83 -6.06
C GLN A 103 -11.24 2.00 -7.15
N TYR A 104 -10.11 2.65 -6.84
CA TYR A 104 -8.99 2.81 -7.76
C TYR A 104 -8.45 1.46 -8.27
N THR A 105 -8.32 0.49 -7.35
CA THR A 105 -7.88 -0.88 -7.66
C THR A 105 -8.84 -1.58 -8.62
N LYS A 106 -10.15 -1.35 -8.45
CA LYS A 106 -11.19 -1.97 -9.28
C LYS A 106 -11.33 -1.34 -10.66
N THR A 107 -11.22 -0.01 -10.78
CA THR A 107 -11.56 0.69 -12.02
C THR A 107 -10.37 1.21 -12.82
N THR A 108 -9.26 1.53 -12.14
CA THR A 108 -8.14 2.24 -12.75
C THR A 108 -6.93 1.32 -12.93
N LEU A 109 -6.65 0.49 -11.93
CA LEU A 109 -5.49 -0.38 -11.94
C LEU A 109 -5.68 -1.50 -12.98
N LYS A 110 -4.80 -1.57 -13.98
CA LYS A 110 -4.89 -2.54 -15.08
C LYS A 110 -4.06 -3.79 -14.84
N ASP A 111 -2.89 -3.63 -14.23
CA ASP A 111 -1.93 -4.71 -14.02
C ASP A 111 -2.40 -5.65 -12.90
N ASP A 112 -2.60 -6.93 -13.25
CA ASP A 112 -3.05 -7.95 -12.30
C ASP A 112 -2.03 -8.23 -11.19
N HIS A 113 -0.74 -8.06 -11.45
CA HIS A 113 0.33 -8.16 -10.43
C HIS A 113 0.13 -7.09 -9.37
N GLN A 114 -0.01 -5.84 -9.83
CA GLN A 114 -0.18 -4.69 -8.95
C GLN A 114 -1.51 -4.76 -8.19
N LYS A 115 -2.59 -5.29 -8.78
CA LYS A 115 -3.86 -5.52 -8.08
C LYS A 115 -3.72 -6.47 -6.90
N ILE A 116 -2.88 -7.49 -6.99
CA ILE A 116 -2.66 -8.43 -5.89
C ILE A 116 -1.92 -7.75 -4.75
N SER A 117 -0.81 -7.06 -5.05
CA SER A 117 -0.05 -6.34 -4.03
C SER A 117 -0.87 -5.23 -3.36
N THR A 118 -1.71 -4.53 -4.13
CA THR A 118 -2.65 -3.55 -3.58
C THR A 118 -3.74 -4.20 -2.72
N ALA A 119 -4.36 -5.30 -3.17
CA ALA A 119 -5.35 -6.02 -2.39
C ALA A 119 -4.79 -6.54 -1.05
N PHE A 120 -3.50 -6.92 -1.05
CA PHE A 120 -2.80 -7.29 0.17
C PHE A 120 -2.68 -6.10 1.15
N ALA A 121 -2.26 -4.93 0.67
CA ALA A 121 -2.16 -3.73 1.51
C ALA A 121 -3.52 -3.27 2.05
N ILE A 122 -4.59 -3.39 1.25
CA ILE A 122 -5.95 -3.06 1.70
C ILE A 122 -6.44 -4.06 2.77
N LEU A 123 -6.16 -5.35 2.60
CA LEU A 123 -6.49 -6.38 3.57
C LEU A 123 -5.83 -6.13 4.94
N GLU A 124 -4.54 -5.78 4.96
CA GLU A 124 -3.83 -5.42 6.19
C GLU A 124 -4.58 -4.36 7.01
N GLU A 125 -5.09 -3.33 6.34
CA GLU A 125 -5.83 -2.26 7.01
C GLU A 125 -7.23 -2.69 7.46
N HIS A 126 -7.92 -3.55 6.71
CA HIS A 126 -9.20 -4.09 7.15
C HIS A 126 -9.08 -4.99 8.37
N ILE A 127 -8.02 -5.80 8.45
CA ILE A 127 -7.72 -6.57 9.66
C ILE A 127 -7.46 -5.63 10.83
N ARG A 128 -6.61 -4.60 10.64
CA ARG A 128 -6.29 -3.60 11.68
C ARG A 128 -7.53 -2.87 12.19
N LEU A 129 -8.44 -2.51 11.30
CA LEU A 129 -9.70 -1.81 11.64
C LEU A 129 -10.76 -2.73 12.26
N GLY A 130 -10.52 -4.04 12.30
CA GLY A 130 -11.48 -5.00 12.84
C GLY A 130 -12.64 -5.31 11.88
N ASN A 131 -12.48 -5.04 10.59
CA ASN A 131 -13.51 -5.27 9.58
C ASN A 131 -13.54 -6.76 9.17
N VAL A 132 -14.16 -7.61 9.99
CA VAL A 132 -14.17 -9.08 9.82
C VAL A 132 -14.61 -9.50 8.42
N GLU A 133 -15.83 -9.10 8.00
CA GLU A 133 -16.42 -9.54 6.73
C GLU A 133 -15.59 -9.09 5.52
N LYS A 134 -15.17 -7.82 5.49
CA LYS A 134 -14.30 -7.33 4.42
C LYS A 134 -12.96 -8.08 4.40
N SER A 135 -12.36 -8.30 5.56
CA SER A 135 -11.09 -9.02 5.65
C SER A 135 -11.23 -10.43 5.11
N LYS A 136 -12.33 -11.11 5.44
CA LYS A 136 -12.66 -12.43 4.90
C LYS A 136 -12.77 -12.43 3.38
N ASP A 137 -13.54 -11.50 2.81
CA ASP A 137 -13.73 -11.39 1.34
C ASP A 137 -12.39 -11.20 0.60
N TYR A 138 -11.54 -10.29 1.10
CA TYR A 138 -10.20 -10.07 0.52
C TYR A 138 -9.31 -11.30 0.67
N PHE A 139 -9.39 -11.95 1.82
CA PHE A 139 -8.56 -13.11 2.13
C PHE A 139 -8.92 -14.33 1.26
N GLU A 140 -10.21 -14.58 1.06
CA GLU A 140 -10.71 -15.60 0.12
C GLU A 140 -10.29 -15.27 -1.32
N SER A 141 -10.50 -14.03 -1.76
CA SER A 141 -10.10 -13.60 -3.11
C SER A 141 -8.59 -13.72 -3.36
N LEU A 142 -7.76 -13.33 -2.39
CA LEU A 142 -6.31 -13.49 -2.49
C LEU A 142 -5.92 -14.96 -2.51
N THR A 143 -6.53 -15.81 -1.68
CA THR A 143 -6.28 -17.26 -1.66
C THR A 143 -6.54 -17.90 -3.03
N GLU A 144 -7.66 -17.54 -3.68
CA GLU A 144 -7.98 -18.02 -5.03
C GLU A 144 -6.94 -17.56 -6.06
N LYS A 145 -6.53 -16.29 -6.01
CA LYS A 145 -5.50 -15.76 -6.92
C LYS A 145 -4.14 -16.45 -6.73
N TYR A 146 -3.73 -16.69 -5.49
CA TYR A 146 -2.49 -17.43 -5.21
C TYR A 146 -2.55 -18.86 -5.76
N ARG A 147 -3.72 -19.51 -5.67
CA ARG A 147 -3.95 -20.84 -6.24
C ARG A 147 -3.88 -20.83 -7.78
N ASP A 148 -4.56 -19.88 -8.42
CA ASP A 148 -4.64 -19.78 -9.89
C ASP A 148 -3.29 -19.44 -10.54
N LEU A 149 -2.52 -18.56 -9.91
CA LEU A 149 -1.19 -18.19 -10.37
C LEU A 149 -0.18 -19.34 -10.25
N GLY A 150 -0.50 -20.39 -9.49
CA GLY A 150 0.44 -21.45 -9.17
C GLY A 150 1.73 -20.90 -8.55
N VAL A 151 1.64 -19.83 -7.74
CA VAL A 151 2.82 -19.20 -7.10
C VAL A 151 3.46 -20.20 -6.14
N TYR A 152 4.50 -20.85 -6.64
CA TYR A 152 5.21 -21.97 -6.02
C TYR A 152 6.72 -21.92 -6.32
N ASP A 153 7.28 -20.70 -6.42
CA ASP A 153 8.73 -20.48 -6.52
C ASP A 153 9.10 -19.08 -6.00
N ASN A 154 10.16 -19.01 -5.18
CA ASN A 154 10.83 -17.78 -4.74
C ASN A 154 11.19 -16.85 -5.93
N HIS A 155 11.41 -17.41 -7.12
CA HIS A 155 11.74 -16.65 -8.32
C HIS A 155 10.56 -15.84 -8.87
N PHE A 156 9.31 -16.30 -8.75
CA PHE A 156 8.14 -15.60 -9.30
C PHE A 156 7.71 -14.40 -8.45
N VAL A 157 7.81 -14.54 -7.12
CA VAL A 157 7.40 -13.51 -6.16
C VAL A 157 8.39 -12.33 -6.14
N SER A 158 9.69 -12.61 -6.15
CA SER A 158 10.75 -11.59 -6.15
C SER A 158 10.87 -10.83 -7.48
N THR A 159 10.54 -11.46 -8.62
CA THR A 159 10.65 -10.82 -9.94
C THR A 159 9.39 -10.06 -10.38
N ARG A 160 8.22 -10.33 -9.78
CA ARG A 160 6.94 -9.67 -10.13
C ARG A 160 6.29 -8.86 -9.00
N GLY A 161 6.90 -8.80 -7.82
CA GLY A 161 6.47 -7.91 -6.73
C GLY A 161 5.24 -8.39 -5.96
N TYR A 162 4.99 -9.70 -5.94
CA TYR A 162 3.93 -10.30 -5.12
C TYR A 162 4.30 -10.32 -3.63
N PRO A 163 3.32 -10.33 -2.69
CA PRO A 163 3.62 -10.62 -1.30
C PRO A 163 4.14 -12.06 -1.17
N PHE A 164 5.24 -12.22 -0.42
CA PHE A 164 5.88 -13.51 -0.15
C PHE A 164 4.89 -14.47 0.54
N LEU A 165 4.91 -15.76 0.20
CA LEU A 165 3.98 -16.76 0.75
C LEU A 165 3.95 -16.71 2.29
N TYR A 166 5.11 -16.57 2.92
CA TYR A 166 5.21 -16.42 4.38
C TYR A 166 4.56 -15.11 4.89
N SER A 167 4.65 -14.00 4.16
CA SER A 167 3.92 -12.76 4.51
C SER A 167 2.41 -12.96 4.42
N PHE A 168 1.92 -13.72 3.43
CA PHE A 168 0.52 -14.09 3.34
C PHE A 168 0.08 -14.99 4.50
N LEU A 169 0.90 -15.95 4.92
CA LEU A 169 0.64 -16.79 6.09
C LEU A 169 0.65 -15.99 7.41
N LEU A 170 1.55 -15.01 7.57
CA LEU A 170 1.54 -14.09 8.70
C LEU A 170 0.27 -13.24 8.74
N LEU A 171 -0.17 -12.75 7.57
CA LEU A 171 -1.40 -11.98 7.45
C LEU A 171 -2.64 -12.82 7.76
N ALA A 172 -2.66 -14.07 7.29
CA ALA A 172 -3.66 -15.07 7.65
C ALA A 172 -3.74 -15.22 9.17
N LYS A 173 -2.61 -15.53 9.81
CA LYS A 173 -2.56 -15.67 11.27
C LYS A 173 -3.07 -14.41 11.97
N SER A 174 -2.66 -13.23 11.52
CA SER A 174 -3.13 -11.96 12.07
C SER A 174 -4.64 -11.79 11.96
N TYR A 175 -5.25 -12.18 10.84
CA TYR A 175 -6.70 -12.20 10.66
C TYR A 175 -7.39 -13.15 11.64
N PHE A 176 -6.95 -14.41 11.70
CA PHE A 176 -7.58 -15.40 12.59
C PHE A 176 -7.42 -15.04 14.08
N ASP A 177 -6.25 -14.53 14.47
CA ASP A 177 -5.97 -14.10 15.85
C ASP A 177 -6.80 -12.87 16.23
N ALA A 178 -6.78 -11.82 15.38
CA ALA A 178 -7.49 -10.56 15.64
C ALA A 178 -9.00 -10.77 15.85
N PHE A 179 -9.55 -11.81 15.21
CA PHE A 179 -10.98 -12.13 15.25
C PHE A 179 -11.30 -13.39 16.05
N SER A 180 -10.32 -13.98 16.75
CA SER A 180 -10.48 -15.19 17.56
C SER A 180 -11.16 -16.36 16.83
N LEU A 181 -10.88 -16.48 15.53
CA LEU A 181 -11.49 -17.48 14.66
C LEU A 181 -10.84 -18.85 14.90
N GLN A 182 -11.67 -19.84 15.23
CA GLN A 182 -11.20 -21.20 15.56
C GLN A 182 -10.77 -22.01 14.32
N ASP A 183 -11.12 -21.55 13.12
CA ASP A 183 -10.94 -22.28 11.88
C ASP A 183 -9.56 -22.10 11.23
N PHE A 184 -8.60 -21.50 11.93
CA PHE A 184 -7.28 -21.25 11.36
C PHE A 184 -6.57 -22.53 10.93
N LYS A 185 -6.56 -23.55 11.80
CA LYS A 185 -5.94 -24.84 11.50
C LYS A 185 -6.67 -25.58 10.35
N PRO A 186 -8.01 -25.73 10.38
CA PRO A 186 -8.76 -26.25 9.22
C PRO A 186 -8.46 -25.52 7.91
N TRP A 187 -8.41 -24.18 7.93
CA TRP A 187 -8.07 -23.39 6.76
C TRP A 187 -6.64 -23.65 6.28
N LEU A 188 -5.67 -23.71 7.20
CA LEU A 188 -4.28 -23.98 6.90
C LEU A 188 -4.09 -25.37 6.27
N ASP A 189 -4.80 -26.38 6.76
CA ASP A 189 -4.77 -27.74 6.23
C ASP A 189 -5.35 -27.78 4.79
N GLN A 190 -6.46 -27.07 4.56
CA GLN A 190 -7.04 -26.93 3.23
C GLN A 190 -6.09 -26.18 2.28
N PHE A 191 -5.51 -25.08 2.73
CA PHE A 191 -4.54 -24.30 1.96
C PHE A 191 -3.31 -25.15 1.62
N SER A 192 -2.79 -25.92 2.57
CA SER A 192 -1.66 -26.84 2.38
C SER A 192 -1.88 -27.85 1.25
N SER A 193 -3.11 -28.35 1.07
CA SER A 193 -3.42 -29.30 -0.01
C SER A 193 -3.29 -28.72 -1.41
N SER A 194 -3.32 -27.38 -1.52
CA SER A 194 -3.10 -26.69 -2.79
C SER A 194 -1.63 -26.40 -3.08
N LEU A 195 -0.74 -26.53 -2.09
CA LEU A 195 0.68 -26.21 -2.21
C LEU A 195 1.50 -27.31 -2.90
N ASP A 196 2.53 -26.92 -3.64
CA ASP A 196 3.56 -27.82 -4.14
C ASP A 196 4.59 -28.19 -3.05
N ASP A 197 5.63 -28.95 -3.40
CA ASP A 197 6.61 -29.42 -2.41
C ASP A 197 7.47 -28.28 -1.80
N PHE A 198 7.73 -27.22 -2.57
CA PHE A 198 8.42 -26.04 -2.06
C PHE A 198 7.51 -25.23 -1.11
N GLY A 199 6.28 -24.93 -1.52
CA GLY A 199 5.28 -24.26 -0.70
C GLY A 199 4.98 -25.00 0.60
N LYS A 200 4.93 -26.34 0.58
CA LYS A 200 4.85 -27.17 1.79
C LYS A 200 6.06 -26.99 2.71
N THR A 201 7.26 -26.80 2.16
CA THR A 201 8.48 -26.56 2.94
C THR A 201 8.43 -25.19 3.63
N GLU A 202 8.00 -24.14 2.91
CA GLU A 202 7.77 -22.81 3.48
C GLU A 202 6.68 -22.82 4.55
N LEU A 203 5.57 -23.52 4.30
CA LEU A 203 4.51 -23.70 5.28
C LEU A 203 5.02 -24.43 6.53
N ALA A 204 5.81 -25.49 6.37
CA ALA A 204 6.40 -26.21 7.49
C ALA A 204 7.36 -25.31 8.31
N SER A 205 8.12 -24.44 7.64
CA SER A 205 8.95 -23.42 8.29
C SER A 205 8.10 -22.42 9.08
N PHE A 206 7.02 -21.92 8.48
CA PHE A 206 6.04 -21.04 9.15
C PHE A 206 5.44 -21.70 10.39
N VAL A 207 4.92 -22.92 10.28
CA VAL A 207 4.34 -23.67 11.42
C VAL A 207 5.38 -23.83 12.54
N LYS A 208 6.63 -24.16 12.19
CA LYS A 208 7.72 -24.32 13.16
C LYS A 208 8.12 -23.02 13.86
N ASN A 209 8.00 -21.87 13.20
CA ASN A 209 8.49 -20.60 13.73
C ASN A 209 7.39 -19.78 14.40
N GLU A 210 6.19 -19.76 13.82
CA GLU A 210 5.11 -18.83 14.18
C GLU A 210 3.95 -19.49 14.95
N LEU A 211 3.79 -20.81 14.88
CA LEU A 211 2.68 -21.55 15.50
C LEU A 211 3.13 -22.45 16.66
N LYS A 212 4.29 -22.17 17.26
CA LYS A 212 4.76 -22.89 18.45
C LYS A 212 3.89 -22.54 19.66
N ASP A 213 2.90 -23.39 19.88
CA ASP A 213 2.47 -23.83 21.21
C ASP A 213 3.16 -25.16 21.56
#